data_AF-A0A062UCS3-F1
#
_entry.id   AF-A0A062UCS3-F1
#
_cell.length_a   1.000
_cell.length_b   1.000
_cell.length_c   1.000
_cell.angle_alpha   90.00
_cell.angle_beta   90.00
_cell.angle_gamma   90.00
#
_symmetry.space_group_name_H-M   'P 1'
#
loop_
_entity.id
_entity.type
_entity.pdbx_description
1 polymer ?
#
loop_
_entity_poly.entity_id
_entity_poly.type
_entity_poly.pdbx_seq_one_letter_code
_entity_poly.pdbx_strand_id
1 'polypeptide(L)' 'MARLITAKQVLDLTGYRSRTTLWRKVRAKVFPAPVKLPGDAVRWREQEVQDWIEGAPRQTYSDK' A
#
# COMPACT_ATOMS: atom_id res chain seq x y z
N MET A 1 -5.31 13.87 11.25
CA MET A 1 -6.62 13.17 11.25
C MET A 1 -6.41 11.76 10.71
N ALA A 2 -6.97 10.72 11.35
CA ALA A 2 -6.77 9.34 10.90
C ALA A 2 -7.73 9.01 9.76
N ARG A 3 -7.26 9.09 8.51
CA ARG A 3 -8.05 8.71 7.33
C ARG A 3 -7.78 7.25 6.95
N LEU A 4 -8.84 6.54 6.60
CA LEU A 4 -8.77 5.18 6.06
C LEU A 4 -9.08 5.19 4.57
N ILE A 5 -8.25 4.49 3.81
CA ILE A 5 -8.39 4.36 2.35
C ILE A 5 -8.72 2.93 1.94
N THR A 6 -9.43 2.81 0.82
CA THR A 6 -9.83 1.54 0.23
C THR A 6 -8.68 0.89 -0.54
N ALA A 7 -8.77 -0.42 -0.80
CA ALA A 7 -7.81 -1.09 -1.67
C ALA A 7 -7.70 -0.44 -3.06
N LYS A 8 -8.79 0.13 -3.60
CA LYS A 8 -8.75 0.82 -4.90
C LYS A 8 -7.87 2.06 -4.83
N GLN A 9 -8.08 2.90 -3.81
CA GLN A 9 -7.26 4.10 -3.59
C GLN A 9 -5.79 3.74 -3.35
N VAL A 10 -5.51 2.64 -2.63
CA VAL A 10 -4.12 2.16 -2.48
C VAL A 10 -3.51 1.82 -3.83
N LEU A 11 -4.23 1.11 -4.70
CA LEU A 11 -3.73 0.80 -6.05
C LEU A 11 -3.48 2.06 -6.89
N ASP A 12 -4.38 3.04 -6.79
CA ASP A 12 -4.27 4.33 -7.49
C ASP A 12 -3.03 5.11 -7.01
N LEU A 13 -2.77 5.12 -5.70
CA LEU A 13 -1.59 5.78 -5.10
C LEU A 13 -0.27 5.08 -5.44
N THR A 14 -0.23 3.75 -5.42
CA THR A 14 1.01 2.99 -5.62
C THR A 14 1.28 2.64 -7.08
N GLY A 15 0.34 2.93 -7.99
CA GLY A 15 0.42 2.54 -9.40
C GLY A 15 0.36 1.03 -9.64
N TYR A 16 -0.09 0.24 -8.65
CA TYR A 16 -0.16 -1.21 -8.81
C TYR A 16 -1.34 -1.62 -9.70
N ARG A 17 -1.06 -2.51 -10.65
CA ARG A 17 -2.05 -2.95 -11.65
C ARG A 17 -3.21 -3.77 -11.09
N SER A 18 -3.04 -4.46 -9.97
CA SER A 18 -4.06 -5.39 -9.47
C SER A 18 -4.04 -5.59 -7.95
N ARG A 19 -5.21 -5.89 -7.39
CA ARG A 19 -5.39 -6.26 -5.98
C ARG A 19 -4.56 -7.48 -5.60
N THR A 20 -4.37 -8.42 -6.52
CA THR A 20 -3.55 -9.63 -6.28
C THR A 20 -2.10 -9.26 -5.98
N THR A 21 -1.52 -8.31 -6.71
CA THR A 21 -0.16 -7.80 -6.45
C THR A 21 -0.06 -7.13 -5.08
N LEU A 22 -1.06 -6.29 -4.74
CA LEU A 22 -1.14 -5.65 -3.44
C LEU A 22 -1.16 -6.69 -2.31
N TRP A 23 -2.06 -7.68 -2.40
CA TRP A 23 -2.17 -8.73 -1.38
C TRP A 23 -0.94 -9.62 -1.28
N ARG A 24 -0.26 -9.92 -2.40
CA ARG A 24 1.01 -10.65 -2.37
C ARG A 24 2.08 -9.88 -1.58
N LYS A 25 2.16 -8.56 -1.75
CA LYS A 25 3.09 -7.70 -1.00
C LYS A 25 2.75 -7.60 0.48
N VAL A 26 1.46 -7.48 0.81
CA VAL A 26 0.98 -7.52 2.20
C VAL A 26 1.35 -8.85 2.87
N ARG A 27 1.09 -9.98 2.21
CA ARG A 27 1.46 -11.32 2.72
C ARG A 27 2.97 -11.51 2.87
N ALA A 28 3.74 -10.93 1.95
CA ALA A 28 5.20 -10.90 2.02
C ALA A 28 5.75 -9.91 3.06
N LYS A 29 4.88 -9.16 3.78
CA LYS A 29 5.25 -8.16 4.80
C LYS A 29 6.15 -7.03 4.27
N VAL A 30 6.08 -6.76 2.96
CA VAL A 30 6.82 -5.67 2.30
C VAL A 30 5.95 -4.45 1.99
N PHE A 31 4.72 -4.44 2.48
CA PHE A 31 3.74 -3.37 2.32
C PHE A 31 2.88 -3.26 3.60
N PRO A 32 2.38 -2.07 3.98
CA PRO A 32 1.56 -1.89 5.16
C PRO A 32 0.39 -2.87 5.26
N ALA A 33 0.21 -3.41 6.46
CA ALA A 33 -0.89 -4.33 6.75
C ALA A 33 -2.22 -3.56 6.76
N PRO A 34 -3.30 -4.15 6.22
CA PRO A 34 -4.59 -3.51 6.32
C PRO A 34 -5.17 -3.58 7.74
N VAL A 35 -5.97 -2.58 8.06
CA VAL A 35 -6.88 -2.56 9.20
C VAL A 35 -8.18 -3.29 8.83
N LYS A 36 -8.52 -4.31 9.62
CA LYS A 36 -9.83 -4.97 9.55
C LYS A 36 -10.83 -4.14 10.36
N LEU A 37 -11.86 -3.64 9.69
CA LEU A 37 -12.98 -2.96 10.34
C LEU A 37 -14.05 -3.99 10.72
N PRO A 38 -15.00 -3.65 11.62
CA PRO A 38 -16.18 -4.47 11.83
C PRO A 38 -16.88 -4.78 10.49
N GLY A 39 -17.18 -6.06 10.25
CA GLY A 39 -17.64 -6.58 8.96
C GLY A 39 -16.50 -7.09 8.06
N ASP A 40 -16.83 -7.50 6.82
CA ASP A 40 -15.84 -7.98 5.84
C ASP A 40 -15.05 -6.84 5.17
N ALA A 41 -15.07 -5.65 5.75
CA ALA A 41 -14.42 -4.47 5.22
C ALA A 41 -12.95 -4.38 5.65
N VAL A 42 -12.08 -4.23 4.66
CA VAL A 42 -10.63 -4.08 4.82
C VAL A 42 -10.20 -2.71 4.29
N ARG A 43 -9.40 -1.98 5.08
CA ARG A 43 -8.90 -0.63 4.79
C ARG A 43 -7.43 -0.48 5.15
N TRP A 44 -6.80 0.60 4.71
CA TRP A 44 -5.44 0.98 5.10
C TRP A 44 -5.46 2.36 5.76
N ARG A 45 -4.54 2.60 6.70
CA ARG A 45 -4.30 3.96 7.18
C ARG A 45 -3.60 4.71 6.06
N GLU A 46 -4.14 5.87 5.69
CA GLU A 46 -3.56 6.70 4.62
C GLU A 46 -2.12 7.06 4.94
N GLN A 47 -1.85 7.45 6.20
CA GLN A 47 -0.51 7.82 6.64
C GLN A 47 0.51 6.68 6.46
N GLU A 48 0.19 5.45 6.85
CA GLU A 48 1.12 4.32 6.72
C GLU A 48 1.46 4.01 5.25
N VAL A 49 0.48 4.17 4.35
CA VAL A 49 0.70 3.99 2.91
C VAL A 49 1.56 5.13 2.36
N GLN A 50 1.31 6.37 2.78
CA GLN A 50 2.10 7.54 2.39
C GLN A 50 3.55 7.41 2.88
N ASP A 51 3.76 7.08 4.15
CA ASP A 51 5.09 6.88 4.74
C ASP A 51 5.85 5.77 4.02
N TRP A 52 5.16 4.70 3.62
CA TRP A 52 5.76 3.62 2.83
C TRP A 52 6.18 4.08 1.43
N ILE A 53 5.38 4.93 0.77
CA ILE A 53 5.72 5.51 -0.54
C ILE A 53 6.94 6.42 -0.42
N GLU A 54 6.99 7.26 0.62
CA GLU A 54 8.09 8.20 0.86
C GLU A 54 9.40 7.50 1.24
N GLY A 55 9.30 6.40 1.98
CA GLY A 55 10.44 5.55 2.34
C GLY A 55 10.90 4.59 1.24
N ALA A 56 10.16 4.47 0.13
CA ALA A 56 10.51 3.55 -0.94
C ALA A 56 11.83 4.01 -1.62
N PRO A 57 12.82 3.11 -1.80
CA PRO A 57 14.07 3.48 -2.43
C PRO A 57 13.81 3.93 -3.87
N ARG A 58 14.39 5.06 -4.25
CA ARG A 58 14.39 5.49 -5.65
C ARG A 58 15.17 4.47 -6.45
N GLN A 59 14.56 3.93 -7.50
CA GLN A 59 15.28 3.10 -8.44
C GLN A 59 16.29 3.96 -9.18
N THR A 60 17.56 3.82 -8.83
CA THR A 60 18.67 4.43 -9.56
C THR A 60 19.13 3.43 -10.63
N TYR A 61 18.96 3.78 -11.90
CA TYR A 61 19.68 3.10 -12.95
C TYR A 61 21.11 3.61 -12.91
N SER A 62 22.05 2.76 -12.48
CA SER A 62 23.46 3.06 -12.71
C SER A 62 23.69 2.91 -14.20
N ASP A 63 23.95 4.04 -14.87
CA ASP A 63 24.53 4.04 -16.21
C ASP A 63 25.82 3.21 -16.13
N LYS A 64 25.95 2.21 -17.00
CA LYS A 64 27.07 1.27 -17.03
C LYS A 64 27.88 1.52 -18.28
#